data_AF-A0A963KSA8-F1
#
_entry.id   AF-A0A963KSA8-F1
#
_cell.length_a   1.000
_cell.length_b   1.000
_cell.length_c   1.000
_cell.angle_alpha   90.00
_cell.angle_beta   90.00
_cell.angle_gamma   90.00
#
_symmetry.space_group_name_H-M   'P 1'
#
loop_
_entity.id
_entity.type
_entity.pdbx_description
1 polymer ?
#
loop_
_entity_poly.entity_id
_entity_poly.type
_entity_poly.pdbx_seq_one_letter_code
_entity_poly.pdbx_strand_id
1 'polypeptide(L)' 'MPLPTPHEDTARAPGARTRAFDLIAFDWDGTLFDSTAIITRCIQAAVRDVGGTVPSDLTASHV' A
#
# COMPACT_ATOMS: atom_id res chain seq x y z
N MET A 1 34.05 24.78 37.58
CA MET A 1 33.02 23.94 36.96
C MET A 1 33.41 23.71 35.50
N PRO A 2 33.88 22.52 35.10
CA PRO A 2 34.05 22.18 33.69
C PRO A 2 32.72 21.66 33.10
N LEU A 3 32.49 21.97 31.83
CA LEU A 3 31.32 21.60 31.01
C LEU A 3 31.15 20.08 30.84
N PRO A 4 29.92 19.60 30.54
CA PRO A 4 29.68 18.19 30.24
C PRO A 4 30.33 17.79 28.91
N THR A 5 31.00 16.64 28.89
CA THR A 5 31.51 15.99 27.67
C THR A 5 30.35 15.35 26.89
N PRO A 6 30.14 15.63 25.59
CA PRO A 6 29.28 14.82 24.76
C PRO A 6 30.07 13.64 24.17
N HIS A 7 29.31 12.62 23.74
CA HIS A 7 29.71 11.40 23.03
C HIS A 7 29.86 10.12 23.87
N GLU A 8 28.74 9.66 24.40
CA GLU A 8 28.47 8.22 24.41
C GLU A 8 27.21 7.96 23.59
N ASP A 9 27.45 7.83 22.28
CA ASP A 9 26.52 7.26 21.31
C ASP A 9 26.24 5.82 21.75
N THR A 10 25.13 5.63 22.46
CA THR A 10 24.85 4.36 23.13
C THR A 10 24.63 3.29 22.08
N ALA A 11 25.49 2.28 22.14
CA ALA A 11 25.63 1.18 21.20
C ALA A 11 24.30 0.59 20.71
N ARG A 12 24.19 0.44 19.38
CA ARG A 12 23.19 -0.38 18.73
C ARG A 12 23.28 -1.81 19.27
N ALA A 13 22.18 -2.30 19.86
CA ALA A 13 22.10 -3.63 20.45
C ALA A 13 22.48 -4.75 19.45
N PRO A 14 23.34 -5.71 19.82
CA PRO A 14 23.69 -6.85 18.98
C PRO A 14 22.51 -7.83 18.93
N GLY A 15 21.96 -8.03 17.72
CA GLY A 15 20.83 -8.91 17.45
C GLY A 15 19.82 -8.38 16.43
N ALA A 16 19.98 -7.16 15.93
CA ALA A 16 19.15 -6.66 14.85
C ALA A 16 19.49 -7.43 13.55
N ARG A 17 18.68 -8.43 13.21
CA ARG A 17 18.67 -9.02 11.87
C ARG A 17 18.70 -7.87 10.86
N THR A 18 19.65 -7.86 9.93
CA THR A 18 19.66 -6.91 8.82
C THR A 18 18.29 -6.94 8.19
N ARG A 19 17.53 -5.86 8.39
CA ARG A 19 16.22 -5.72 7.77
C ARG A 19 16.51 -5.61 6.27
N ALA A 20 16.01 -6.55 5.48
CA ALA A 20 16.21 -6.53 4.04
C ALA A 20 15.61 -5.27 3.40
N PHE A 21 14.57 -4.71 4.05
CA PHE A 21 13.89 -3.50 3.64
C PHE A 21 13.51 -2.67 4.87
N ASP A 22 13.70 -1.36 4.76
CA ASP A 22 13.29 -0.38 5.78
C ASP A 22 11.81 0.00 5.63
N LEU A 23 11.21 -0.19 4.44
CA LEU A 23 9.80 0.06 4.15
C LEU A 23 9.32 -0.89 3.04
N ILE A 24 8.09 -1.38 3.18
CA ILE A 24 7.36 -2.09 2.12
C ILE A 24 5.99 -1.43 2.01
N ALA A 25 5.63 -1.01 0.80
CA ALA A 25 4.31 -0.50 0.48
C ALA A 25 3.53 -1.59 -0.26
N PHE A 26 2.28 -1.79 0.14
CA PHE A 26 1.35 -2.69 -0.52
C PHE A 26 0.21 -1.86 -1.10
N ASP A 27 -0.20 -2.24 -2.31
CA ASP A 27 -1.48 -1.79 -2.84
C ASP A 27 -2.64 -2.37 -2.01
N TRP A 28 -3.82 -1.78 -2.10
CA TRP A 28 -4.98 -2.17 -1.31
C TRP A 28 -5.84 -3.21 -2.02
N ASP A 29 -6.42 -2.84 -3.17
CA ASP A 29 -7.41 -3.64 -3.89
C ASP A 29 -6.73 -4.76 -4.69
N GLY A 30 -7.08 -6.01 -4.41
CA GLY A 30 -6.49 -7.20 -5.03
C GLY A 30 -5.13 -7.63 -4.44
N THR A 31 -4.51 -6.78 -3.60
CA THR A 31 -3.27 -7.13 -2.88
C THR A 31 -3.52 -7.41 -1.40
N LEU A 32 -4.19 -6.51 -0.69
CA LEU A 32 -4.54 -6.70 0.72
C LEU A 32 -5.99 -7.14 0.92
N PHE A 33 -6.88 -6.85 -0.04
CA PHE A 33 -8.30 -7.20 0.04
C PHE A 33 -8.84 -7.66 -1.32
N ASP A 34 -9.72 -8.66 -1.36
CA ASP A 34 -10.34 -9.15 -2.60
C ASP A 34 -11.55 -8.29 -3.03
N SER A 35 -11.28 -7.01 -3.29
CA SER A 35 -12.27 -5.99 -3.68
C SER A 35 -12.34 -5.75 -5.19
N THR A 36 -11.40 -6.28 -5.97
CA THR A 36 -11.31 -6.01 -7.42
C THR A 36 -12.61 -6.32 -8.13
N ALA A 37 -13.26 -7.45 -7.81
CA ALA A 37 -14.53 -7.84 -8.41
C ALA A 37 -15.69 -6.91 -8.02
N ILE A 38 -15.68 -6.38 -6.80
CA ILE A 38 -16.71 -5.44 -6.33
C ILE A 38 -16.54 -4.10 -7.05
N ILE A 39 -15.32 -3.59 -7.15
CA ILE A 39 -15.01 -2.33 -7.85
C ILE A 39 -15.40 -2.43 -9.32
N THR A 40 -15.04 -3.54 -9.98
CA THR A 40 -15.42 -3.84 -11.37
C THR A 40 -16.94 -3.70 -11.56
N ARG A 41 -17.73 -4.32 -10.68
CA ARG A 41 -19.21 -4.26 -10.73
C ARG A 41 -19.75 -2.84 -10.49
N CYS A 42 -19.16 -2.11 -9.55
CA CYS A 42 -19.54 -0.72 -9.28
C CYS A 42 -19.30 0.18 -10.50
N ILE A 43 -18.15 0.03 -11.18
CA ILE A 43 -17.82 0.78 -12.40
C ILE A 43 -18.82 0.44 -13.51
N GLN A 44 -19.07 -0.84 -13.76
CA GLN A 44 -20.04 -1.27 -14.76
C GLN A 44 -21.46 -0.75 -14.48
N ALA A 45 -21.88 -0.77 -13.21
CA ALA A 45 -23.18 -0.24 -12.80
C ALA A 45 -23.27 1.27 -13.07
N ALA A 46 -22.27 2.03 -12.64
CA ALA A 46 -22.24 3.48 -12.85
C ALA A 46 -22.26 3.87 -14.33
N VAL A 47 -21.49 3.16 -15.19
CA VAL A 47 -21.49 3.40 -16.64
C VAL A 47 -22.85 3.08 -17.26
N ARG A 48 -23.51 2.01 -16.81
CA ARG A 48 -24.86 1.66 -17.25
C ARG A 48 -25.86 2.73 -16.89
N ASP A 49 -25.79 3.24 -15.66
CA ASP A 49 -26.76 4.20 -15.13
C ASP A 49 -26.73 5.54 -15.89
N VAL A 50 -25.56 5.93 -16.41
CA VAL A 50 -25.42 7.13 -17.27
C VAL A 50 -25.70 6.87 -18.75
N GLY A 51 -26.13 5.65 -19.11
CA GLY A 51 -26.44 5.25 -20.50
C GLY A 51 -25.21 5.01 -21.39
N GLY A 52 -24.04 4.81 -20.78
CA GLY A 52 -22.80 4.52 -21.51
C GLY A 52 -22.67 3.06 -21.93
N THR A 53 -21.70 2.77 -22.79
CA THR A 53 -21.33 1.39 -23.15
C THR A 53 -20.63 0.75 -21.96
N VAL A 54 -21.27 -0.25 -21.35
CA VAL A 54 -20.73 -0.97 -20.19
C VAL A 54 -19.40 -1.63 -20.56
N PRO A 55 -18.30 -1.35 -19.82
CA PRO A 55 -17.00 -1.96 -20.07
C PRO A 55 -17.00 -3.46 -19.72
N SER A 56 -16.15 -4.23 -20.41
CA SER A 56 -15.89 -5.63 -20.06
C SER A 56 -15.22 -5.74 -18.69
N ASP A 57 -15.31 -6.92 -18.05
CA ASP A 57 -14.66 -7.16 -16.74
C ASP A 57 -13.18 -6.83 -16.77
N LEU A 58 -12.46 -7.25 -17.82
CA LEU A 58 -11.04 -6.95 -18.00
C LEU A 58 -10.78 -5.44 -18.08
N THR A 59 -11.63 -4.69 -18.77
CA THR A 59 -11.47 -3.24 -18.85
C THR A 59 -11.79 -2.56 -17.53
N ALA A 60 -12.79 -3.05 -16.79
CA ALA A 60 -13.24 -2.48 -15.53
C ALA A 60 -12.41 -2.91 -14.30
N SER A 61 -11.59 -3.96 -14.41
CA SER A 61 -10.73 -4.45 -13.33
C SER A 61 -9.34 -3.79 -13.29
N HIS A 62 -9.02 -2.91 -14.23
CA HIS A 62 -7.75 -2.20 -14.32
C HIS A 62 -7.91 -0.75 -13.82
N VAL A 63 -8.06 -0.59 -12.50
CA VAL A 63 -8.09 0.70 -11.80
C VAL A 63 -6.75 1.04 -11.17
#